data_AF-A0A7E5WMW1-F1
#
_entry.id   AF-A0A7E5WMW1-F1
#
_cell.length_a   1.000
_cell.length_b   1.000
_cell.length_c   1.000
_cell.angle_alpha   90.00
_cell.angle_beta   90.00
_cell.angle_gamma   90.00
#
_symmetry.space_group_name_H-M   'P 1'
#
loop_
_entity.id
_entity.type
_entity.pdbx_description
1 polymer ?
#
loop_
_entity_poly.entity_id
_entity_poly.type
_entity_poly.pdbx_seq_one_letter_code
_entity_poly.pdbx_strand_id
1 'polypeptide(L)'
;MPAEEDPAAMECREPVDSPQQFCLRWNNYQSNLTSSFDQLLQTQSFVDVTLSCDGQSLKAHKVVLSACSPYFQSLFMDNPCQHPIIIMRDTKYCDLKAAVDFMYRGEINVSQEQIPALLKVAESLKIRGLTDVSGDHAVVQPGTRSAKRADRGREPDSPPKSRRRLSEDRASVGSSRAHQPTPSPTPATELLPPAEPAAAPAMPPLHPDDVDIRPGIAEMIREEERVRKIVYFNADNNFRTSI
;
A
#
# COMPACT_ATOMS: atom_id res chain seq x y z
N MET A 1 71.06 -20.17 44.73
CA MET A 1 69.78 -20.10 45.48
C MET A 1 69.92 -18.97 46.48
N PRO A 2 68.94 -18.06 46.64
CA PRO A 2 67.73 -17.80 45.84
C PRO A 2 68.04 -16.85 44.64
N ALA A 3 67.21 -16.61 43.61
CA ALA A 3 65.90 -15.91 43.56
C ALA A 3 66.00 -14.41 43.97
N GLU A 4 65.17 -13.46 43.55
CA GLU A 4 63.96 -13.44 42.70
C GLU A 4 64.23 -12.46 41.49
N GLU A 5 63.44 -12.22 40.43
CA GLU A 5 62.15 -12.74 39.90
C GLU A 5 62.08 -12.43 38.36
N ASP A 6 60.92 -12.50 37.70
CA ASP A 6 60.65 -12.09 36.30
C ASP A 6 59.54 -11.02 36.26
N PRO A 7 59.74 -9.79 35.74
CA PRO A 7 58.70 -8.78 35.68
C PRO A 7 57.68 -9.13 34.57
N ALA A 8 56.65 -9.87 34.97
CA ALA A 8 55.54 -10.31 34.14
C ALA A 8 54.99 -9.21 33.21
N ALA A 9 54.58 -9.64 32.02
CA ALA A 9 54.01 -8.78 30.98
C ALA A 9 52.87 -7.90 31.53
N MET A 10 53.09 -6.57 31.52
CA MET A 10 52.02 -5.59 31.72
C MET A 10 51.18 -5.51 30.44
N GLU A 11 50.34 -6.52 30.22
CA GLU A 11 49.32 -6.48 29.18
C GLU A 11 48.25 -5.45 29.57
N CYS A 12 48.38 -4.24 29.04
CA CYS A 12 47.37 -3.19 29.14
C CYS A 12 46.10 -3.64 28.41
N ARG A 13 45.27 -4.42 29.10
CA ARG A 13 43.88 -4.67 28.72
C ARG A 13 43.09 -3.38 28.95
N GLU A 14 43.13 -2.52 27.94
CA GLU A 14 42.13 -1.46 27.75
C GLU A 14 40.73 -2.10 27.92
N PRO A 15 39.89 -1.61 28.85
CA PRO A 15 38.51 -2.05 28.91
C PRO A 15 37.82 -1.56 27.64
N VAL A 16 37.51 -2.49 26.73
CA VAL A 16 36.71 -2.20 25.54
C VAL A 16 35.28 -1.93 26.00
N ASP A 17 35.01 -0.68 26.39
CA ASP A 17 33.69 -0.19 26.74
C ASP A 17 32.89 -0.02 25.45
N SER A 18 32.41 -1.15 24.94
CA SER A 18 31.65 -1.22 23.70
C SER A 18 30.36 -0.41 23.86
N PRO A 19 30.07 0.57 22.99
CA PRO A 19 28.94 1.47 23.20
C PRO A 19 27.63 0.68 23.26
N GLN A 20 26.86 0.92 24.33
CA GLN A 20 25.59 0.25 24.55
C GLN A 20 24.61 0.55 23.39
N GLN A 21 24.06 -0.52 22.80
CA GLN A 21 23.11 -0.41 21.70
C GLN A 21 21.68 -0.59 22.21
N PHE A 22 20.78 0.32 21.81
CA PHE A 22 19.38 0.30 22.20
C PHE A 22 18.48 0.13 20.98
N CYS A 23 17.59 -0.86 21.03
CA CYS A 23 16.52 -1.01 20.04
C CYS A 23 15.27 -0.23 20.49
N LEU A 24 14.80 0.66 19.62
CA LEU A 24 13.57 1.42 19.80
C LEU A 24 12.51 0.88 18.83
N ARG A 25 11.29 0.62 19.34
CA ARG A 25 10.16 0.13 18.54
C ARG A 25 8.97 1.04 18.74
N TRP A 26 8.40 1.53 17.64
CA TRP A 26 7.10 2.18 17.64
C TRP A 26 6.01 1.13 17.40
N ASN A 27 5.18 0.89 18.42
CA ASN A 27 4.25 -0.24 18.46
C ASN A 27 3.18 -0.23 17.34
N ASN A 28 2.88 0.94 16.76
CA ASN A 28 1.83 1.13 15.74
C ASN A 28 2.36 1.64 14.39
N TYR A 29 3.67 1.56 14.13
CA TYR A 29 4.31 2.12 12.92
C TYR A 29 3.67 1.63 11.61
N GLN A 30 3.44 0.32 11.49
CA GLN A 30 2.87 -0.27 10.27
C GLN A 30 1.47 0.28 9.98
N SER A 31 0.58 0.27 10.98
CA SER A 31 -0.80 0.77 10.84
C SER A 31 -0.85 2.27 10.54
N ASN A 32 0.04 3.06 11.16
CA ASN A 32 0.17 4.48 10.89
C ASN A 32 0.64 4.74 9.44
N LEU A 33 1.61 3.97 8.94
CA LEU A 33 2.12 4.09 7.58
C LEU A 33 1.05 3.73 6.54
N THR A 34 0.33 2.61 6.73
CA THR A 34 -0.80 2.19 5.87
C THR A 34 -1.89 3.27 5.84
N SER A 35 -2.31 3.77 7.01
CA SER A 35 -3.34 4.82 7.11
C SER A 35 -2.90 6.13 6.46
N SER A 36 -1.62 6.48 6.57
CA SER A 36 -1.05 7.67 5.94
C SER A 36 -1.11 7.58 4.40
N PHE A 37 -0.72 6.44 3.81
CA PHE A 37 -0.82 6.25 2.35
C PHE A 37 -2.27 6.24 1.84
N ASP A 38 -3.20 5.66 2.61
CA ASP A 38 -4.64 5.74 2.31
C ASP A 38 -5.16 7.18 2.30
N GLN A 39 -4.79 8.00 3.30
CA GLN A 39 -5.14 9.43 3.32
C GLN A 39 -4.49 10.22 2.17
N LEU A 40 -3.25 9.92 1.80
CA LEU A 40 -2.59 10.54 0.64
C LEU A 40 -3.31 10.19 -0.67
N LEU A 41 -3.80 8.95 -0.82
CA LEU A 41 -4.59 8.53 -1.98
C LEU A 41 -5.94 9.27 -2.04
N GLN A 42 -6.66 9.33 -0.90
CA GLN A 42 -7.96 10.01 -0.81
C GLN A 42 -7.87 11.51 -1.10
N THR A 43 -6.83 12.18 -0.61
CA THR A 43 -6.60 13.61 -0.90
C THR A 43 -5.93 13.85 -2.26
N GLN A 44 -5.55 12.79 -2.99
CA GLN A 44 -4.75 12.84 -4.21
C GLN A 44 -3.42 13.60 -4.07
N SER A 45 -2.83 13.55 -2.87
CA SER A 45 -1.54 14.18 -2.55
C SER A 45 -0.38 13.30 -3.03
N PHE A 46 0.62 13.89 -3.68
CA PHE A 46 1.80 13.21 -4.25
C PHE A 46 1.54 12.12 -5.28
N VAL A 47 0.31 11.99 -5.80
CA VAL A 47 -0.03 11.02 -6.86
C VAL A 47 0.76 11.32 -8.13
N ASP A 48 1.43 10.30 -8.65
CA ASP A 48 2.41 10.40 -9.74
C ASP A 48 2.16 9.38 -10.86
N VAL A 49 0.98 8.74 -10.87
CA VAL A 49 0.48 7.86 -11.93
C VAL A 49 -1.05 7.92 -12.01
N THR A 50 -1.60 7.74 -13.22
CA THR A 50 -3.03 7.54 -13.46
C THR A 50 -3.28 6.19 -14.12
N LEU A 51 -4.21 5.41 -13.59
CA LEU A 51 -4.77 4.22 -14.23
C LEU A 51 -6.12 4.59 -14.85
N SER A 52 -6.36 4.24 -16.12
CA SER A 52 -7.60 4.57 -16.85
C SER A 52 -8.28 3.30 -17.36
N CYS A 53 -9.59 3.20 -17.16
CA CYS A 53 -10.45 2.07 -17.57
C CYS A 53 -11.89 2.55 -17.72
N ASP A 54 -12.68 1.96 -18.62
CA ASP A 54 -14.11 2.27 -18.84
C ASP A 54 -14.44 3.78 -18.92
N GLY A 55 -13.55 4.58 -19.50
CA GLY A 55 -13.70 6.05 -19.60
C GLY A 55 -13.50 6.81 -18.28
N GLN A 56 -13.20 6.11 -17.18
CA GLN A 56 -12.88 6.67 -15.87
C GLN A 56 -11.36 6.64 -15.62
N SER A 57 -10.92 7.33 -14.57
CA SER A 57 -9.49 7.42 -14.22
C SER A 57 -9.28 7.45 -12.71
N LEU A 58 -8.24 6.76 -12.25
CA LEU A 58 -7.87 6.56 -10.87
C LEU A 58 -6.41 7.01 -10.70
N LYS A 59 -6.16 8.01 -9.85
CA LYS A 59 -4.80 8.47 -9.54
C LYS A 59 -4.23 7.64 -8.38
N ALA A 60 -2.94 7.31 -8.44
CA ALA A 60 -2.25 6.52 -7.42
C ALA A 60 -0.77 6.93 -7.28
N HIS A 61 -0.02 6.22 -6.44
CA HIS A 61 1.41 6.39 -6.22
C HIS A 61 2.19 5.22 -6.82
N LYS A 62 3.18 5.49 -7.67
CA LYS A 62 4.05 4.45 -8.27
C LYS A 62 4.71 3.58 -7.20
N VAL A 63 5.10 4.16 -6.06
CA VAL A 63 5.77 3.45 -4.97
C VAL A 63 4.89 2.35 -4.36
N VAL A 64 3.61 2.63 -4.10
CA VAL A 64 2.66 1.65 -3.54
C VAL A 64 2.34 0.58 -4.59
N LEU A 65 2.02 1.00 -5.83
CA LEU A 65 1.76 0.07 -6.93
C LEU A 65 2.95 -0.89 -7.17
N SER A 66 4.18 -0.38 -7.12
CA SER A 66 5.40 -1.19 -7.31
C SER A 66 5.65 -2.18 -6.15
N ALA A 67 5.40 -1.76 -4.91
CA ALA A 67 5.56 -2.62 -3.74
C ALA A 67 4.60 -3.82 -3.77
N CYS A 68 3.38 -3.60 -4.25
CA CYS A 68 2.32 -4.61 -4.35
C CYS A 68 2.34 -5.42 -5.66
N SER A 69 2.97 -4.91 -6.72
CA SER A 69 2.99 -5.54 -8.06
C SER A 69 4.37 -5.46 -8.72
N PRO A 70 5.04 -6.60 -8.98
CA PRO A 70 6.25 -6.63 -9.81
C PRO A 70 5.97 -6.23 -11.27
N TYR A 71 4.72 -6.33 -11.76
CA TYR A 71 4.36 -5.82 -13.09
C TYR A 71 4.47 -4.29 -13.14
N PHE A 72 3.86 -3.59 -12.18
CA PHE A 72 3.98 -2.13 -12.10
C PHE A 72 5.41 -1.69 -11.81
N GLN A 73 6.13 -2.40 -10.93
CA GLN A 73 7.54 -2.15 -10.64
C GLN A 73 8.39 -2.15 -11.93
N SER A 74 8.34 -3.25 -12.72
CA SER A 74 9.06 -3.33 -13.99
C SER A 74 8.60 -2.24 -14.96
N LEU A 75 7.29 -2.06 -15.14
CA LEU A 75 6.73 -1.08 -16.06
C LEU A 75 7.24 0.35 -15.80
N PHE A 76 7.30 0.79 -14.54
CA PHE A 76 7.78 2.13 -14.19
C PHE A 76 9.31 2.27 -14.24
N MET A 77 10.06 1.20 -13.95
CA MET A 77 11.53 1.22 -14.07
C MET A 77 11.98 1.23 -15.54
N ASP A 78 11.33 0.43 -16.39
CA ASP A 78 11.63 0.33 -17.82
C ASP A 78 11.16 1.57 -18.61
N ASN A 79 10.16 2.30 -18.08
CA ASN A 79 9.57 3.47 -18.74
C ASN A 79 9.53 4.70 -17.79
N PRO A 80 10.69 5.34 -17.50
CA PRO A 80 10.73 6.50 -16.61
C PRO A 80 9.87 7.67 -17.13
N CYS A 81 8.85 8.03 -16.37
CA CYS A 81 7.92 9.11 -16.70
C CYS A 81 7.47 9.84 -15.42
N GLN A 82 7.30 11.16 -15.51
CA GLN A 82 6.79 11.97 -14.38
C GLN A 82 5.39 11.50 -13.95
N HIS A 83 4.46 11.38 -14.89
CA HIS A 83 3.07 10.98 -14.62
C HIS A 83 2.50 10.10 -15.75
N PRO A 84 2.84 8.80 -15.81
CA PRO A 84 2.32 7.90 -16.82
C PRO A 84 0.80 7.71 -16.67
N ILE A 85 0.12 7.57 -17.80
CA ILE A 85 -1.29 7.18 -17.89
C ILE A 85 -1.35 5.75 -18.44
N ILE A 86 -1.74 4.79 -17.61
CA ILE A 86 -1.81 3.37 -17.96
C ILE A 86 -3.26 3.03 -18.31
N ILE A 87 -3.49 2.53 -19.52
CA ILE A 87 -4.83 2.19 -20.00
C ILE A 87 -5.07 0.69 -19.79
N MET A 88 -5.94 0.37 -18.83
CA MET A 88 -6.42 -0.97 -18.53
C MET A 88 -7.60 -1.31 -19.42
N ARG A 89 -7.40 -2.24 -20.37
CA ARG A 89 -8.46 -2.76 -21.23
C ARG A 89 -9.22 -3.90 -20.53
N ASP A 90 -10.46 -4.12 -20.95
CA ASP A 90 -11.30 -5.26 -20.55
C ASP A 90 -11.44 -5.45 -19.01
N THR A 91 -11.35 -4.33 -18.29
CA THR A 91 -11.32 -4.24 -16.82
C THR A 91 -12.31 -3.19 -16.36
N LYS A 92 -13.27 -3.56 -15.50
CA LYS A 92 -14.24 -2.61 -14.97
C LYS A 92 -13.61 -1.69 -13.93
N TYR A 93 -14.08 -0.45 -13.87
CA TYR A 93 -13.61 0.52 -12.88
C TYR A 93 -13.81 0.04 -11.43
N CYS A 94 -14.91 -0.65 -11.12
CA CYS A 94 -15.13 -1.22 -9.78
C CYS A 94 -14.07 -2.25 -9.38
N ASP A 95 -13.66 -3.11 -10.31
CA ASP A 95 -12.72 -4.20 -10.06
C ASP A 95 -11.28 -3.66 -9.94
N LEU A 96 -10.93 -2.67 -10.78
CA LEU A 96 -9.67 -1.94 -10.66
C LEU A 96 -9.59 -1.12 -9.37
N LYS A 97 -10.69 -0.45 -8.99
CA LYS A 97 -10.76 0.33 -7.75
C LYS A 97 -10.59 -0.57 -6.52
N ALA A 98 -11.28 -1.71 -6.49
CA ALA A 98 -11.12 -2.72 -5.44
C ALA A 98 -9.67 -3.25 -5.38
N ALA A 99 -9.05 -3.55 -6.53
CA ALA A 99 -7.66 -3.99 -6.59
C ALA A 99 -6.68 -2.94 -6.04
N VAL A 100 -6.87 -1.65 -6.34
CA VAL A 100 -6.03 -0.57 -5.79
C VAL A 100 -6.33 -0.33 -4.30
N ASP A 101 -7.59 -0.35 -3.86
CA ASP A 101 -7.93 -0.25 -2.44
C ASP A 101 -7.26 -1.35 -1.61
N PHE A 102 -7.20 -2.58 -2.15
CA PHE A 102 -6.45 -3.68 -1.54
C PHE A 102 -4.95 -3.40 -1.44
N MET A 103 -4.31 -2.82 -2.48
CA MET A 103 -2.89 -2.46 -2.42
C MET A 103 -2.58 -1.44 -1.31
N TYR A 104 -3.52 -0.52 -1.03
CA TYR A 104 -3.33 0.54 -0.04
C TYR A 104 -3.72 0.13 1.40
N ARG A 105 -4.67 -0.78 1.55
CA ARG A 105 -5.21 -1.19 2.86
C ARG A 105 -4.69 -2.53 3.35
N GLY A 106 -4.26 -3.41 2.44
CA GLY A 106 -3.97 -4.82 2.70
C GLY A 106 -5.22 -5.72 2.77
N GLU A 107 -6.42 -5.13 2.88
CA GLU A 107 -7.71 -5.82 2.98
C GLU A 107 -8.83 -4.98 2.36
N ILE A 108 -9.87 -5.64 1.85
CA ILE A 108 -11.10 -5.02 1.32
C ILE A 108 -12.31 -5.92 1.57
N ASN A 109 -13.50 -5.33 1.54
CA ASN A 109 -14.78 -6.04 1.55
C ASN A 109 -15.40 -5.97 0.15
N VAL A 110 -15.76 -7.13 -0.43
CA VAL A 110 -16.40 -7.27 -1.75
C VAL A 110 -17.49 -8.34 -1.71
N SER A 111 -18.44 -8.31 -2.64
CA SER A 111 -19.44 -9.38 -2.74
C SER A 111 -18.84 -10.64 -3.37
N GLN A 112 -19.43 -11.81 -3.08
CA GLN A 112 -18.99 -13.10 -3.64
C GLN A 112 -18.95 -13.09 -5.19
N GLU A 113 -19.86 -12.36 -5.82
CA GLU A 113 -19.97 -12.20 -7.27
C GLU A 113 -18.82 -11.38 -7.88
N GLN A 114 -18.20 -10.48 -7.11
CA GLN A 114 -17.08 -9.64 -7.55
C GLN A 114 -15.73 -10.36 -7.48
N ILE A 115 -15.59 -11.36 -6.60
CA ILE A 115 -14.31 -12.07 -6.37
C ILE A 115 -13.67 -12.60 -7.67
N PRO A 116 -14.38 -13.29 -8.59
CA PRO A 116 -13.74 -13.80 -9.80
C PRO A 116 -13.22 -12.70 -10.74
N ALA A 117 -13.93 -11.57 -10.82
CA ALA A 117 -13.53 -10.43 -11.65
C ALA A 117 -12.30 -9.72 -11.04
N LEU A 118 -12.33 -9.48 -9.74
CA LEU A 118 -11.21 -8.93 -8.98
C LEU A 118 -9.94 -9.80 -9.11
N LEU A 119 -10.05 -11.13 -8.95
CA LEU A 119 -8.91 -12.04 -9.06
C LEU A 119 -8.31 -12.05 -10.47
N LYS A 120 -9.12 -11.95 -11.53
CA LYS A 120 -8.64 -11.81 -12.92
C LYS A 120 -7.85 -10.51 -13.14
N VAL A 121 -8.29 -9.40 -12.54
CA VAL A 121 -7.56 -8.12 -12.56
C VAL A 121 -6.26 -8.26 -11.77
N ALA A 122 -6.30 -8.90 -10.61
CA ALA A 122 -5.14 -9.15 -9.77
C ALA A 122 -4.09 -10.02 -10.47
N GLU A 123 -4.49 -11.08 -11.16
CA GLU A 123 -3.62 -11.93 -11.98
C GLU A 123 -2.94 -11.14 -13.11
N SER A 124 -3.73 -10.38 -13.88
CA SER A 124 -3.24 -9.54 -14.97
C SER A 124 -2.22 -8.49 -14.49
N LEU A 125 -2.44 -7.93 -13.30
CA LEU A 125 -1.56 -6.96 -12.63
C LEU A 125 -0.52 -7.60 -11.70
N LYS A 126 -0.45 -8.93 -11.59
CA LYS A 126 0.45 -9.68 -10.70
C LYS A 126 0.44 -9.19 -9.23
N ILE A 127 -0.74 -8.94 -8.67
CA ILE A 127 -0.88 -8.36 -7.31
C ILE A 127 -0.54 -9.40 -6.24
N ARG A 128 0.52 -9.15 -5.47
CA ARG A 128 0.95 -9.98 -4.34
C ARG A 128 -0.19 -10.15 -3.33
N GLY A 129 -0.30 -11.33 -2.72
CA GLY A 129 -1.38 -11.67 -1.78
C GLY A 129 -2.73 -12.03 -2.42
N LEU A 130 -2.99 -11.63 -3.68
CA LEU A 130 -4.17 -12.06 -4.44
C LEU A 130 -3.85 -13.11 -5.52
N THR A 131 -2.61 -13.15 -6.02
CA THR A 131 -2.19 -14.10 -7.09
C THR A 131 -1.40 -15.30 -6.59
N ASP A 132 -0.92 -15.27 -5.34
CA ASP A 132 0.05 -16.24 -4.82
C ASP A 132 -0.59 -17.55 -4.30
N VAL A 133 -1.91 -17.69 -4.48
CA VAL A 133 -2.69 -18.88 -4.07
C VAL A 133 -2.41 -20.14 -4.91
N SER A 134 -1.61 -20.03 -5.96
CA SER A 134 -1.27 -21.12 -6.88
C SER A 134 0.14 -21.70 -6.65
N GLY A 135 0.84 -21.27 -5.58
CA GLY A 135 2.30 -21.25 -5.55
C GLY A 135 3.04 -22.09 -4.50
N ASP A 136 2.63 -22.15 -3.22
CA ASP A 136 3.25 -23.09 -2.26
C ASP A 136 2.44 -23.30 -0.95
N HIS A 137 1.35 -24.07 -1.01
CA HIS A 137 0.80 -24.69 0.20
C HIS A 137 1.61 -25.95 0.59
N ALA A 138 2.93 -25.77 0.76
CA ALA A 138 3.79 -26.73 1.42
C ALA A 138 3.46 -26.78 2.92
N VAL A 139 2.37 -27.46 3.26
CA VAL A 139 2.12 -27.89 4.64
C VAL A 139 3.27 -28.81 5.03
N VAL A 140 4.17 -28.31 5.89
CA VAL A 140 5.32 -29.07 6.40
C VAL A 140 4.82 -30.16 7.35
N GLN A 141 4.38 -31.28 6.78
CA GLN A 141 4.23 -32.54 7.49
C GLN A 141 5.54 -33.33 7.38
N PRO A 142 6.17 -33.73 8.51
CA PRO A 142 7.41 -34.46 8.48
C PRO A 142 7.18 -35.94 8.13
N GLY A 143 7.61 -36.33 6.93
CA GLY A 143 8.07 -37.69 6.65
C GLY A 143 7.05 -38.67 6.04
N THR A 144 7.27 -39.00 4.76
CA THR A 144 7.69 -40.37 4.38
C THR A 144 8.25 -40.35 2.96
N ARG A 145 9.42 -40.96 2.73
CA ARG A 145 10.04 -41.04 1.40
C ARG A 145 9.50 -42.28 0.68
N SER A 146 8.96 -42.13 -0.52
CA SER A 146 8.91 -43.24 -1.47
C SER A 146 8.97 -42.73 -2.91
N ALA A 147 9.87 -43.28 -3.70
CA ALA A 147 10.14 -42.86 -5.07
C ALA A 147 9.69 -43.92 -6.08
N LYS A 148 8.99 -43.48 -7.14
CA LYS A 148 8.77 -44.13 -8.45
C LYS A 148 7.79 -43.25 -9.22
N ARG A 149 7.79 -43.10 -10.53
CA ARG A 149 8.71 -43.28 -11.67
C ARG A 149 7.84 -42.86 -12.87
N ALA A 150 8.46 -42.34 -13.93
CA ALA A 150 7.79 -41.82 -15.13
C ALA A 150 6.81 -42.77 -15.83
N ASP A 151 5.87 -42.21 -16.60
CA ASP A 151 5.50 -42.75 -17.93
C ASP A 151 5.10 -41.63 -18.92
N ARG A 152 5.02 -41.96 -20.22
CA ARG A 152 4.88 -41.06 -21.38
C ARG A 152 3.54 -41.22 -22.13
N GLY A 153 3.15 -40.17 -22.85
CA GLY A 153 2.16 -40.20 -23.95
C GLY A 153 0.74 -39.82 -23.52
N ARG A 154 -0.17 -39.44 -24.43
CA ARG A 154 -0.11 -39.39 -25.91
C ARG A 154 -1.27 -38.52 -26.43
N GLU A 155 -1.04 -37.70 -27.46
CA GLU A 155 -2.09 -36.98 -28.22
C GLU A 155 -3.13 -37.94 -28.86
N PRO A 156 -4.33 -37.45 -29.17
CA PRO A 156 -4.73 -37.47 -30.59
C PRO A 156 -5.41 -36.19 -31.11
N ASP A 157 -5.24 -35.98 -32.41
CA ASP A 157 -5.54 -34.76 -33.16
C ASP A 157 -6.76 -34.93 -34.11
N SER A 158 -7.57 -33.86 -34.24
CA SER A 158 -8.50 -33.56 -35.37
C SER A 158 -9.73 -34.46 -35.61
N PRO A 159 -10.88 -33.90 -36.07
CA PRO A 159 -11.05 -33.59 -37.50
C PRO A 159 -11.86 -32.31 -37.87
N PRO A 160 -11.49 -31.60 -38.94
CA PRO A 160 -12.33 -30.57 -39.58
C PRO A 160 -12.97 -31.06 -40.90
N LYS A 161 -14.20 -30.61 -41.23
CA LYS A 161 -14.67 -30.42 -42.64
C LYS A 161 -16.05 -29.73 -42.79
N SER A 162 -16.00 -28.48 -43.26
CA SER A 162 -16.81 -27.89 -44.35
C SER A 162 -18.28 -28.31 -44.58
N ARG A 163 -19.20 -27.31 -44.55
CA ARG A 163 -20.10 -27.09 -45.71
C ARG A 163 -20.61 -25.65 -45.86
N ARG A 164 -20.62 -25.17 -47.11
CA ARG A 164 -21.10 -23.86 -47.59
C ARG A 164 -22.63 -23.72 -47.48
N ARG A 165 -23.14 -22.49 -47.36
CA ARG A 165 -24.18 -21.97 -48.27
C ARG A 165 -24.24 -20.42 -48.31
N LEU A 166 -24.40 -19.92 -49.53
CA LEU A 166 -24.91 -18.60 -49.94
C LEU A 166 -26.47 -18.69 -49.95
N SER A 167 -27.32 -17.65 -50.03
CA SER A 167 -27.21 -16.19 -50.28
C SER A 167 -28.56 -15.52 -49.92
N GLU A 168 -28.65 -14.17 -50.02
CA GLU A 168 -29.85 -13.39 -50.47
C GLU A 168 -31.15 -13.43 -49.60
N ASP A 169 -32.02 -12.40 -49.48
CA ASP A 169 -32.02 -10.96 -49.85
C ASP A 169 -33.21 -10.24 -49.15
N ARG A 170 -33.35 -8.92 -49.37
CA ARG A 170 -34.54 -8.03 -49.23
C ARG A 170 -34.84 -7.26 -47.93
N ALA A 171 -35.44 -6.08 -48.16
CA ALA A 171 -35.67 -4.97 -47.23
C ALA A 171 -37.14 -4.49 -47.21
N SER A 172 -37.53 -3.68 -46.19
CA SER A 172 -38.62 -2.67 -46.18
C SER A 172 -38.61 -1.94 -44.81
N VAL A 173 -38.27 -0.65 -44.67
CA VAL A 173 -39.07 0.60 -44.84
C VAL A 173 -40.21 0.84 -43.82
N GLY A 174 -40.19 2.03 -43.17
CA GLY A 174 -41.25 2.62 -42.32
C GLY A 174 -40.73 2.98 -40.90
N SER A 175 -40.39 4.21 -40.48
CA SER A 175 -40.93 5.58 -40.62
C SER A 175 -41.91 6.00 -39.50
N SER A 176 -41.63 7.19 -38.92
CA SER A 176 -42.52 8.03 -38.08
C SER A 176 -42.80 7.61 -36.62
N ARG A 177 -43.10 8.50 -35.65
CA ARG A 177 -42.84 9.96 -35.45
C ARG A 177 -43.33 10.35 -34.04
N ALA A 178 -42.56 11.18 -33.32
CA ALA A 178 -42.87 12.05 -32.15
C ALA A 178 -44.08 11.78 -31.22
N HIS A 179 -43.90 11.99 -29.90
CA HIS A 179 -44.62 13.06 -29.17
C HIS A 179 -44.05 13.34 -27.75
N GLN A 180 -43.74 14.62 -27.48
CA GLN A 180 -43.86 15.23 -26.14
C GLN A 180 -45.32 15.70 -25.94
N PRO A 181 -45.77 15.97 -24.70
CA PRO A 181 -45.81 17.38 -24.24
C PRO A 181 -45.57 17.64 -22.73
N THR A 182 -45.13 18.86 -22.44
CA THR A 182 -45.23 19.59 -21.14
C THR A 182 -46.56 20.40 -21.10
N PRO A 183 -47.14 20.84 -19.96
CA PRO A 183 -46.63 22.02 -19.23
C PRO A 183 -46.86 22.10 -17.68
N SER A 184 -46.27 23.16 -17.11
CA SER A 184 -46.34 23.79 -15.76
C SER A 184 -47.74 24.39 -15.41
N PRO A 185 -48.06 24.96 -14.20
CA PRO A 185 -47.19 25.74 -13.28
C PRO A 185 -47.41 25.64 -11.73
N THR A 186 -46.72 26.53 -11.00
CA THR A 186 -46.61 26.71 -9.53
C THR A 186 -47.80 27.43 -8.87
N PRO A 187 -47.86 27.44 -7.52
CA PRO A 187 -47.51 28.67 -6.77
C PRO A 187 -46.62 28.44 -5.52
N ALA A 188 -46.15 29.53 -4.90
CA ALA A 188 -45.18 29.57 -3.80
C ALA A 188 -45.80 29.53 -2.39
N THR A 189 -45.00 29.28 -1.34
CA THR A 189 -45.10 29.90 0.02
C THR A 189 -43.85 29.60 0.89
N GLU A 190 -43.46 30.60 1.69
CA GLU A 190 -42.57 30.65 2.88
C GLU A 190 -41.06 30.32 2.85
N LEU A 191 -40.34 31.22 3.54
CA LEU A 191 -38.93 31.18 3.91
C LEU A 191 -38.76 30.64 5.33
N LEU A 192 -37.74 29.83 5.57
CA LEU A 192 -37.24 29.50 6.92
C LEU A 192 -35.70 29.71 6.98
N PRO A 193 -35.15 30.07 8.15
CA PRO A 193 -33.77 30.57 8.27
C PRO A 193 -32.69 29.47 8.22
N PRO A 194 -31.42 29.83 7.97
CA PRO A 194 -30.32 28.86 7.92
C PRO A 194 -30.02 28.27 9.30
N ALA A 195 -29.76 26.96 9.34
CA ALA A 195 -29.29 26.26 10.54
C ALA A 195 -27.81 26.56 10.83
N GLU A 196 -27.48 26.69 12.11
CA GLU A 196 -26.11 26.85 12.61
C GLU A 196 -25.23 25.60 12.32
N PRO A 197 -23.90 25.74 12.27
CA PRO A 197 -23.00 24.62 12.01
C PRO A 197 -23.05 23.59 13.15
N ALA A 198 -23.45 22.37 12.81
CA ALA A 198 -23.37 21.23 13.72
C ALA A 198 -21.90 21.01 14.14
N ALA A 199 -21.68 20.84 15.45
CA ALA A 199 -20.35 20.66 16.02
C ALA A 199 -19.64 19.43 15.43
N ALA A 200 -18.31 19.53 15.31
CA ALA A 200 -17.48 18.40 14.90
C ALA A 200 -17.67 17.19 15.84
N PRO A 201 -17.65 15.96 15.33
CA PRO A 201 -17.72 14.77 16.19
C PRO A 201 -16.51 14.76 17.12
N ALA A 202 -16.77 14.66 18.43
CA ALA A 202 -15.72 14.56 19.43
C ALA A 202 -14.83 13.34 19.16
N MET A 203 -13.51 13.52 19.24
CA MET A 203 -12.58 12.39 19.15
C MET A 203 -12.86 11.41 20.30
N PRO A 204 -12.79 10.08 20.06
CA PRO A 204 -12.86 9.12 21.14
C PRO A 204 -11.72 9.36 22.14
N PRO A 205 -11.93 9.10 23.44
CA PRO A 205 -10.88 9.30 24.44
C PRO A 205 -9.69 8.38 24.13
N LEU A 206 -8.50 8.97 24.08
CA LEU A 206 -7.25 8.22 23.97
C LEU A 206 -7.13 7.25 25.16
N HIS A 207 -6.85 5.98 24.87
CA HIS A 207 -6.59 4.99 25.92
C HIS A 207 -5.32 5.39 26.68
N PRO A 208 -5.26 5.29 28.02
CA PRO A 208 -4.14 5.81 28.81
C PRO A 208 -2.79 5.09 28.61
N ASP A 209 -2.71 4.07 27.73
CA ASP A 209 -1.50 3.28 27.49
C ASP A 209 -0.62 3.81 26.33
N ASP A 210 -1.03 4.87 25.61
CA ASP A 210 -0.35 5.33 24.39
C ASP A 210 0.83 6.31 24.63
N VAL A 211 1.44 6.30 25.83
CA VAL A 211 2.60 7.17 26.17
C VAL A 211 3.71 6.46 26.94
N ASP A 212 3.84 5.14 26.83
CA ASP A 212 4.92 4.39 27.50
C ASP A 212 6.28 4.48 26.76
N ILE A 213 6.77 5.71 26.57
CA ILE A 213 8.21 5.95 26.50
C ILE A 213 8.74 5.63 27.90
N ARG A 214 9.29 4.40 28.06
CA ARG A 214 9.94 3.91 29.29
C ARG A 214 10.65 5.07 30.01
N PRO A 215 10.38 5.36 31.30
CA PRO A 215 10.80 6.61 31.95
C PRO A 215 12.27 6.99 31.73
N GLY A 216 13.18 6.01 31.76
CA GLY A 216 14.61 6.24 31.50
C GLY A 216 14.97 6.79 30.11
N ILE A 217 14.18 6.53 29.06
CA ILE A 217 14.45 7.04 27.70
C ILE A 217 14.02 8.52 27.59
N ALA A 218 12.87 8.88 28.16
CA ALA A 218 12.43 10.27 28.22
C ALA A 218 13.37 11.11 29.10
N GLU A 219 13.87 10.54 30.20
CA GLU A 219 14.89 11.17 31.04
C GLU A 219 16.23 11.30 30.30
N MET A 220 16.72 10.27 29.60
CA MET A 220 17.95 10.39 28.79
C MET A 220 17.87 11.49 27.72
N ILE A 221 16.73 11.61 27.01
CA ILE A 221 16.56 12.66 25.99
C ILE A 221 16.54 14.05 26.63
N ARG A 222 15.81 14.23 27.75
CA ARG A 222 15.80 15.50 28.48
C ARG A 222 17.16 15.85 29.07
N GLU A 223 17.89 14.87 29.59
CA GLU A 223 19.19 15.10 30.21
C GLU A 223 20.26 15.40 29.15
N GLU A 224 20.19 14.79 27.97
CA GLU A 224 21.06 15.16 26.85
C GLU A 224 20.78 16.60 26.35
N GLU A 225 19.51 17.02 26.28
CA GLU A 225 19.17 18.43 26.02
C GLU A 225 19.62 19.36 27.15
N ARG A 226 19.52 18.93 28.42
CA ARG A 226 19.98 19.69 29.59
C ARG A 226 21.48 19.90 29.57
N VAL A 227 22.25 18.84 29.32
CA VAL A 227 23.72 18.87 29.20
C VAL A 227 24.14 19.75 28.03
N ARG A 228 23.51 19.60 26.85
CA ARG A 228 23.75 20.51 25.70
C ARG A 228 23.52 21.97 26.11
N LYS A 229 22.40 22.27 26.78
CA LYS A 229 22.02 23.64 27.17
C LYS A 229 22.96 24.25 28.23
N ILE A 230 23.49 23.44 29.15
CA ILE A 230 24.53 23.85 30.12
C ILE A 230 25.85 24.17 29.41
N VAL A 231 26.26 23.35 28.44
CA VAL A 231 27.48 23.60 27.64
C VAL A 231 27.36 24.91 26.85
N TYR A 232 26.22 25.18 26.20
CA TYR A 232 25.98 26.47 25.53
C TYR A 232 25.98 27.65 26.52
N PHE A 233 25.30 27.54 27.66
CA PHE A 233 25.27 28.62 28.66
C PHE A 233 26.66 28.95 29.24
N ASN A 234 27.53 27.95 29.39
CA ASN A 234 28.91 28.16 29.82
C ASN A 234 29.79 28.78 28.71
N ALA A 235 29.54 28.45 27.44
CA ALA A 235 30.23 29.07 26.32
C ALA A 235 29.88 30.57 26.18
N ASP A 236 28.60 30.94 26.30
CA ASP A 236 28.15 32.33 26.21
C ASP A 236 28.68 33.21 27.35
N ASN A 237 28.80 32.67 28.57
CA ASN A 237 29.39 33.40 29.69
C ASN A 237 30.89 33.63 29.53
N ASN A 238 31.63 32.66 28.96
CA ASN A 238 33.08 32.78 28.77
C ASN A 238 33.44 33.85 27.72
N PHE A 239 32.56 34.11 26.75
CA PHE A 239 32.74 35.17 25.76
C PHE A 239 32.53 36.59 26.32
N ARG A 240 31.78 36.74 27.43
CA ARG A 240 31.52 38.03 28.09
C ARG A 240 32.57 38.48 29.10
N THR A 241 33.53 37.61 29.46
CA THR A 241 34.62 37.90 30.41
C THR A 241 35.99 38.12 29.75
N SER A 242 36.05 38.34 28.43
CA SER A 242 37.30 38.59 27.66
C SER A 242 37.30 39.91 26.87
N ILE A 243 36.65 40.95 27.41
CA ILE A 243 36.73 42.35 26.96
C ILE A 243 36.84 43.29 28.16
#